data_AF-A0A415ZNN7-F1
#
_entry.id   AF-A0A415ZNN7-F1
#
_cell.length_a   1.000
_cell.length_b   1.000
_cell.length_c   1.000
_cell.angle_alpha   90.00
_cell.angle_beta   90.00
_cell.angle_gamma   90.00
#
_symmetry.space_group_name_H-M   'P 1'
#
loop_
_entity.id
_entity.type
_entity.pdbx_description
1 polymer ?
#
loop_
_entity_poly.entity_id
_entity_poly.type
_entity_poly.pdbx_seq_one_letter_code
_entity_poly.pdbx_strand_id
1 'polypeptide(L)'
;MKVDKRFHCFACQADGDAVDFVSRLFGLPSKAAAMKLADDFSISYDNRQKHRIKPHIREPTQEQRYSQEESRCYKVLSDYFHHLRTWKQQYAPKQPEDEWHPLFVEALQRESHIEYLLDVLLYGTAEEKRALVAQADGRGGSCRVH
;
A
#
# COMPACT_ATOMS: atom_id res chain seq x y z
N MET A 1 4.78 -30.01 23.86
CA MET A 1 4.68 -30.14 25.33
C MET A 1 4.84 -28.75 25.94
N LYS A 2 3.86 -28.29 26.74
CA LYS A 2 3.91 -26.99 27.41
C LYS A 2 4.46 -27.23 28.81
N VAL A 3 5.63 -26.69 29.11
CA VAL A 3 6.24 -26.81 30.45
C VAL A 3 5.61 -25.71 31.32
N ASP A 4 4.91 -26.10 32.37
CA ASP A 4 4.41 -25.15 33.37
C ASP A 4 5.59 -24.61 34.18
N LYS A 5 5.95 -23.34 33.93
CA LYS A 5 7.04 -22.64 34.61
C LYS A 5 6.56 -21.94 35.89
N ARG A 6 5.94 -22.69 36.79
CA ARG A 6 5.40 -22.19 38.06
C ARG A 6 6.16 -22.81 39.24
N PHE A 7 6.26 -22.10 40.34
CA PHE A 7 6.77 -22.66 41.59
C PHE A 7 5.61 -23.17 42.45
N HIS A 8 5.89 -24.18 43.27
CA HIS A 8 4.96 -24.73 44.24
C HIS A 8 5.72 -25.14 45.51
N CYS A 9 5.21 -24.73 46.68
CA CYS A 9 5.78 -25.06 47.97
C CYS A 9 5.03 -26.25 48.58
N PHE A 10 5.70 -27.39 48.74
CA PHE A 10 5.07 -28.59 49.29
C PHE A 10 4.72 -28.51 50.79
N ALA A 11 5.33 -27.56 51.52
CA ALA A 11 5.10 -27.41 52.96
C ALA A 11 3.86 -26.55 53.28
N CYS A 12 3.69 -25.41 52.59
CA CYS A 12 2.57 -24.49 52.82
C CYS A 12 1.60 -24.38 51.64
N GLN A 13 1.77 -25.21 50.61
CA GLN A 13 0.95 -25.26 49.38
C GLN A 13 0.97 -23.98 48.55
N ALA A 14 1.86 -23.03 48.86
CA ALA A 14 1.95 -21.77 48.14
C ALA A 14 2.46 -21.99 46.71
N ASP A 15 1.71 -21.49 45.73
CA ASP A 15 2.03 -21.54 44.30
C ASP A 15 2.15 -20.13 43.70
N GLY A 16 2.72 -20.05 42.50
CA GLY A 16 2.83 -18.80 41.75
C GLY A 16 3.84 -18.84 40.60
N ASP A 17 4.02 -17.71 39.95
CA ASP A 17 5.08 -17.51 38.95
C ASP A 17 6.36 -16.90 39.57
N ALA A 18 7.35 -16.58 38.74
CA ALA A 18 8.60 -15.98 39.20
C ALA A 18 8.40 -14.61 39.88
N VAL A 19 7.41 -13.83 39.47
CA VAL A 19 7.09 -12.53 40.07
C VAL A 19 6.46 -12.74 41.44
N ASP A 20 5.55 -13.69 41.57
CA ASP A 20 4.94 -14.06 42.86
C ASP A 20 5.98 -14.53 43.88
N PHE A 21 6.99 -15.28 43.42
CA PHE A 21 8.09 -15.73 44.27
C PHE A 21 8.89 -14.53 44.82
N VAL A 22 9.32 -13.62 43.93
CA VAL A 22 10.10 -12.43 44.32
C VAL A 22 9.27 -11.47 45.18
N SER A 23 7.99 -11.30 44.86
CA SER A 23 7.03 -10.53 45.64
C SER A 23 6.98 -11.01 47.10
N ARG A 24 6.79 -12.32 47.32
CA ARG A 24 6.76 -12.92 48.66
C ARG A 24 8.12 -12.91 49.34
N LEU A 25 9.20 -13.13 48.60
CA LEU A 25 10.56 -13.18 49.14
C LEU A 25 11.03 -11.81 49.66
N PHE A 26 10.71 -10.73 48.96
CA PHE A 26 11.15 -9.37 49.29
C PHE A 26 10.06 -8.49 49.92
N GLY A 27 8.84 -9.01 50.10
CA GLY A 27 7.70 -8.24 50.63
C GLY A 27 7.30 -7.06 49.73
N LEU A 28 7.45 -7.21 48.42
CA LEU A 28 7.21 -6.15 47.44
C LEU A 28 5.85 -6.33 46.75
N PRO A 29 5.15 -5.25 46.36
CA PRO A 29 3.99 -5.37 45.48
C PRO A 29 4.42 -5.92 44.10
N SER A 30 3.54 -6.65 43.41
CA SER A 30 3.88 -7.39 42.18
C SER A 30 4.59 -6.54 41.11
N LYS A 31 4.23 -5.26 40.95
CA LYS A 31 4.91 -4.35 40.03
C LYS A 31 6.36 -4.09 40.43
N ALA A 32 6.63 -3.85 41.71
CA ALA A 32 7.98 -3.62 42.21
C ALA A 32 8.82 -4.90 42.15
N ALA A 33 8.22 -6.07 42.40
CA ALA A 33 8.87 -7.36 42.21
C ALA A 33 9.27 -7.60 40.74
N ALA A 34 8.39 -7.25 39.79
CA ALA A 34 8.69 -7.33 38.36
C ALA A 34 9.79 -6.36 37.92
N MET A 35 9.78 -5.12 38.44
CA MET A 35 10.86 -4.15 38.19
C MET A 35 12.19 -4.64 38.76
N LYS A 36 12.18 -5.17 39.99
CA LYS A 36 13.36 -5.76 40.62
C LYS A 36 13.94 -6.91 39.80
N LEU A 37 13.08 -7.80 39.28
CA LEU A 37 13.51 -8.86 38.37
C LEU A 37 14.14 -8.29 37.09
N ALA A 38 13.56 -7.25 36.51
CA ALA A 38 14.14 -6.60 35.34
C ALA A 38 15.54 -6.02 35.64
N ASP A 39 15.71 -5.35 36.79
CA ASP A 39 17.00 -4.81 37.23
C ASP A 39 18.03 -5.92 37.51
N ASP A 40 17.65 -6.97 38.25
CA ASP A 40 18.53 -8.09 38.62
C ASP A 40 19.03 -8.85 37.37
N PHE A 41 18.23 -8.92 36.31
CA PHE A 41 18.59 -9.55 35.02
C PHE A 41 19.08 -8.55 33.95
N SER A 42 19.27 -7.27 34.29
CA SER A 42 19.67 -6.21 33.35
C SER A 42 18.76 -6.07 32.12
N ILE A 43 17.46 -6.33 32.29
CA ILE A 43 16.44 -6.12 31.27
C ILE A 43 15.98 -4.67 31.35
N SER A 44 16.28 -3.87 30.33
CA SER A 44 15.84 -2.47 30.28
C SER A 44 14.31 -2.38 30.19
N TYR A 45 13.66 -1.94 31.26
CA TYR A 45 12.23 -1.59 31.26
C TYR A 45 12.07 -0.08 30.99
N ASP A 46 12.09 0.33 29.71
CA ASP A 46 11.80 1.71 29.34
C ASP A 46 10.30 1.90 29.08
N ASN A 47 9.59 2.47 30.05
CA ASN A 47 8.16 2.79 29.96
C ASN A 47 7.84 3.82 28.85
N ARG A 48 8.86 4.36 28.16
CA ARG A 48 8.73 5.33 27.06
C ARG A 48 8.73 4.69 25.68
N GLN A 49 9.18 3.45 25.53
CA GLN A 49 9.10 2.75 24.25
C GLN A 49 7.74 2.06 24.13
N LYS A 50 6.73 2.83 23.72
CA LYS A 50 5.60 2.21 22.99
C LYS A 50 6.22 1.39 21.87
N HIS A 51 6.15 0.07 21.95
CA HIS A 51 6.47 -0.78 20.82
C HIS A 51 5.70 -0.21 19.62
N ARG A 52 6.42 0.40 18.67
CA ARG A 52 5.84 0.75 17.38
C ARG A 52 5.47 -0.59 16.77
N ILE A 53 4.23 -1.01 16.98
CA ILE A 53 3.62 -2.07 16.20
C ILE A 53 3.71 -1.52 14.78
N LYS A 54 4.73 -1.94 14.02
CA LYS A 54 4.77 -1.68 12.60
C LYS A 54 3.47 -2.29 12.10
N PRO A 55 2.51 -1.50 11.57
CA PRO A 55 1.31 -2.09 11.03
C PRO A 55 1.77 -3.12 10.02
N HIS A 56 1.39 -4.37 10.22
CA HIS A 56 1.65 -5.42 9.26
C HIS A 56 0.83 -5.04 8.02
N ILE A 57 1.44 -4.30 7.09
CA ILE A 57 0.82 -3.95 5.82
C ILE A 57 0.59 -5.29 5.14
N ARG A 58 -0.66 -5.76 5.19
CA ARG A 58 -1.07 -6.95 4.46
C ARG A 58 -0.73 -6.69 3.00
N GLU A 59 -0.12 -7.67 2.35
CA GLU A 59 0.07 -7.56 0.91
C GLU A 59 -1.28 -7.25 0.26
N PRO A 60 -1.34 -6.26 -0.64
CA PRO A 60 -2.60 -5.89 -1.28
C PRO A 60 -3.16 -7.11 -2.00
N THR A 61 -4.45 -7.36 -1.80
CA THR A 61 -5.16 -8.46 -2.47
C THR A 61 -5.06 -8.28 -3.98
N GLN A 62 -5.24 -9.36 -4.73
CA GLN A 62 -5.21 -9.30 -6.20
C GLN A 62 -6.21 -8.28 -6.76
N GLU A 63 -7.38 -8.15 -6.14
CA GLU A 63 -8.40 -7.15 -6.48
C GLU A 63 -7.93 -5.71 -6.22
N GLN A 64 -7.21 -5.47 -5.12
CA GLN A 64 -6.64 -4.16 -4.82
C GLN A 64 -5.53 -3.77 -5.79
N ARG A 65 -4.71 -4.73 -6.22
CA ARG A 65 -3.67 -4.51 -7.24
C ARG A 65 -4.33 -4.16 -8.57
N TYR A 66 -5.31 -4.95 -8.99
CA TYR A 66 -6.08 -4.68 -10.21
C TYR A 66 -6.75 -3.31 -10.18
N SER A 67 -7.38 -2.92 -9.07
CA SER A 67 -8.00 -1.60 -8.92
C SER A 67 -6.98 -0.45 -9.03
N GLN A 68 -5.77 -0.64 -8.53
CA GLN A 68 -4.67 0.32 -8.69
C GLN A 68 -4.20 0.40 -10.15
N GLU A 69 -4.10 -0.73 -10.85
CA GLU A 69 -3.73 -0.81 -12.27
C GLU A 69 -4.80 -0.13 -13.15
N GLU A 70 -6.08 -0.40 -12.91
CA GLU A 70 -7.21 0.25 -13.59
C GLU A 70 -7.18 1.77 -13.39
N SER A 71 -7.02 2.22 -12.13
CA SER A 71 -6.92 3.65 -11.79
C SER A 71 -5.72 4.32 -12.46
N ARG A 72 -4.58 3.62 -12.53
CA ARG A 72 -3.38 4.11 -13.18
C ARG A 72 -3.58 4.23 -14.70
N CYS A 73 -4.16 3.21 -15.33
CA CYS A 73 -4.46 3.21 -16.76
C CYS A 73 -5.38 4.37 -17.13
N TYR A 74 -6.46 4.55 -16.36
CA TYR A 74 -7.39 5.65 -16.53
C TYR A 74 -6.69 7.01 -16.45
N LYS A 75 -5.87 7.22 -15.42
CA LYS A 75 -5.16 8.49 -15.22
C LYS A 75 -4.23 8.83 -16.39
N VAL A 76 -3.46 7.86 -16.88
CA VAL A 76 -2.53 8.10 -17.99
C VAL A 76 -3.27 8.44 -19.28
N LEU A 77 -4.34 7.70 -19.59
CA LEU A 77 -5.15 7.97 -20.78
C LEU A 77 -5.86 9.32 -20.67
N SER A 78 -6.40 9.67 -19.49
CA SER A 78 -7.03 10.97 -19.29
C SER A 78 -6.03 12.10 -19.44
N ASP A 79 -4.85 12.01 -18.81
CA ASP A 79 -3.82 13.06 -18.87
C ASP A 79 -3.39 13.30 -20.32
N TYR A 80 -3.19 12.22 -21.08
CA TYR A 80 -2.87 12.34 -22.50
C TYR A 80 -4.02 12.94 -23.33
N PHE A 81 -5.27 12.54 -23.08
CA PHE A 81 -6.42 13.12 -23.77
C PHE A 81 -6.52 14.64 -23.59
N HIS A 82 -6.23 15.14 -22.38
CA HIS A 82 -6.17 16.58 -22.12
C HIS A 82 -5.04 17.26 -22.88
N HIS A 83 -3.87 16.63 -23.00
CA HIS A 83 -2.78 17.13 -23.83
C HIS A 83 -3.17 17.20 -25.30
N LEU A 84 -3.81 16.15 -25.85
CA LEU A 84 -4.26 16.16 -27.24
C LEU A 84 -5.24 17.30 -27.52
N ARG A 85 -6.24 17.51 -26.65
CA ARG A 85 -7.17 18.64 -26.79
C ARG A 85 -6.45 19.98 -26.74
N THR A 86 -5.46 20.11 -25.86
CA THR A 86 -4.66 21.33 -25.74
C THR A 86 -3.85 21.58 -27.02
N TRP A 87 -3.18 20.56 -27.54
CA TRP A 87 -2.36 20.65 -28.75
C TRP A 87 -3.21 20.94 -29.98
N LYS A 88 -4.38 20.32 -30.09
CA LYS A 88 -5.34 20.58 -31.16
C LYS A 88 -5.76 22.05 -31.21
N GLN A 89 -5.90 22.72 -30.06
CA GLN A 89 -6.26 24.13 -30.01
C GLN A 89 -5.06 25.05 -30.21
N GLN A 90 -3.93 24.75 -29.57
CA GLN A 90 -2.76 25.64 -29.56
C GLN A 90 -1.98 25.62 -30.88
N TYR A 91 -1.89 24.45 -31.52
CA TYR A 91 -1.11 24.25 -32.74
C TYR A 91 -1.97 24.19 -34.00
N ALA A 92 -3.23 24.63 -33.92
CA ALA A 92 -4.10 24.73 -35.09
C ALA A 92 -3.50 25.69 -36.13
N PRO A 93 -3.30 25.26 -37.39
CA PRO A 93 -2.83 26.14 -38.45
C PRO A 93 -3.84 27.25 -38.69
N LYS A 94 -3.34 28.49 -38.84
CA LYS A 94 -4.21 29.67 -39.01
C LYS A 94 -4.45 29.96 -40.48
N GLN A 95 -3.51 29.56 -41.33
CA GLN A 95 -3.61 29.66 -42.78
C GLN A 95 -3.47 28.27 -43.40
N PRO A 96 -4.14 27.99 -44.54
CA PRO A 96 -4.09 26.68 -45.19
C PRO A 96 -2.70 26.33 -45.74
N GLU A 97 -1.82 27.32 -45.94
CA GLU A 97 -0.44 27.13 -46.38
C GLU A 97 0.56 26.86 -45.24
N ASP A 98 0.14 27.00 -43.98
CA ASP A 98 1.01 26.78 -42.81
C ASP A 98 1.39 25.29 -42.69
N GLU A 99 2.65 25.01 -42.39
CA GLU A 99 3.10 23.65 -42.08
C GLU A 99 2.47 23.15 -40.77
N TRP A 100 1.94 21.93 -40.79
CA TRP A 100 1.23 21.39 -39.64
C TRP A 100 2.21 20.95 -38.56
N HIS A 101 2.03 21.44 -37.34
CA HIS A 101 2.86 21.03 -36.21
C HIS A 101 2.66 19.52 -35.93
N PRO A 102 3.72 18.74 -35.69
CA PRO A 102 3.60 17.30 -35.44
C PRO A 102 2.61 16.94 -34.33
N LEU A 103 2.61 17.69 -33.22
CA LEU A 103 1.65 17.49 -32.11
C LEU A 103 0.18 17.77 -32.50
N PHE A 104 -0.06 18.65 -33.47
CA PHE A 104 -1.40 18.88 -34.01
C PHE A 104 -1.87 17.68 -34.83
N VAL A 105 -0.98 17.13 -35.67
CA VAL A 105 -1.26 15.91 -36.46
C VAL A 105 -1.54 14.73 -35.53
N GLU A 106 -0.70 14.55 -34.52
CA GLU A 106 -0.86 13.49 -33.50
C GLU A 106 -2.20 13.63 -32.77
N ALA A 107 -2.57 14.83 -32.35
CA ALA A 107 -3.87 15.09 -31.72
C ALA A 107 -5.03 14.68 -32.62
N LEU A 108 -5.01 15.04 -33.89
CA LEU A 108 -6.07 14.66 -34.83
C LEU A 108 -6.14 13.14 -35.06
N GLN A 109 -5.00 12.45 -35.09
CA GLN A 109 -4.95 11.01 -35.33
C GLN A 109 -5.32 10.18 -34.10
N ARG A 110 -4.99 10.66 -32.90
CA ARG A 110 -5.08 9.88 -31.65
C ARG A 110 -6.30 10.22 -30.82
N GLU A 111 -6.87 11.42 -30.92
CA GLU A 111 -7.95 11.89 -30.02
C GLU A 111 -9.14 10.91 -29.97
N SER A 112 -9.66 10.51 -31.13
CA SER A 112 -10.82 9.58 -31.20
C SER A 112 -10.50 8.19 -30.65
N HIS A 113 -9.27 7.71 -30.86
CA HIS A 113 -8.85 6.42 -30.34
C HIS A 113 -8.74 6.44 -28.82
N ILE A 114 -8.13 7.49 -28.25
CA ILE A 114 -8.01 7.63 -26.79
C ILE A 114 -9.38 7.83 -26.14
N GLU A 115 -10.28 8.59 -26.77
CA GLU A 115 -11.67 8.73 -26.32
C GLU A 115 -12.37 7.36 -26.24
N TYR A 116 -12.23 6.54 -27.28
CA TYR A 116 -12.76 5.17 -27.25
C TYR A 116 -12.19 4.31 -26.12
N LEU A 117 -10.87 4.38 -25.85
CA LEU A 117 -10.27 3.62 -24.75
C LEU A 117 -10.77 4.09 -23.38
N LEU A 118 -10.98 5.41 -23.21
CA LEU A 118 -11.58 5.99 -22.00
C LEU A 118 -13.03 5.54 -21.81
N ASP A 119 -13.81 5.50 -22.90
CA ASP A 119 -15.19 5.00 -22.86
C ASP A 119 -15.25 3.53 -22.45
N VAL A 120 -14.32 2.70 -22.93
CA VAL A 120 -14.21 1.29 -22.48
C VAL A 120 -13.89 1.22 -20.99
N LEU A 121 -12.98 2.05 -20.47
CA LEU A 121 -12.67 2.08 -19.04
C LEU A 121 -13.84 2.54 -18.17
N LEU A 122 -14.66 3.47 -18.66
CA LEU A 122 -15.79 4.01 -17.89
C LEU A 122 -17.03 3.11 -17.99
N TYR A 123 -17.42 2.76 -19.21
CA TYR A 123 -18.71 2.13 -19.52
C TYR A 123 -18.62 0.70 -20.03
N GLY A 124 -17.43 0.20 -20.34
CA GLY A 124 -17.23 -1.19 -20.78
C GLY A 124 -17.56 -2.21 -19.69
N THR A 125 -17.71 -3.46 -20.12
CA THR A 125 -17.87 -4.61 -19.23
C THR A 125 -16.60 -4.87 -18.42
N ALA A 126 -16.71 -5.61 -17.30
CA ALA A 126 -15.55 -5.95 -16.48
C ALA A 126 -14.48 -6.74 -17.27
N GLU A 127 -14.88 -7.53 -18.27
CA GLU A 127 -13.95 -8.27 -19.14
C GLU A 127 -13.21 -7.35 -20.10
N GLU A 128 -13.90 -6.39 -20.73
CA GLU A 128 -13.28 -5.41 -21.62
C GLU A 128 -12.30 -4.50 -20.87
N LYS A 129 -12.68 -4.03 -19.67
CA LYS A 129 -11.78 -3.25 -18.79
C LYS A 129 -10.53 -4.05 -18.44
N ARG A 130 -10.70 -5.31 -18.04
CA ARG A 130 -9.57 -6.21 -17.70
C ARG A 130 -8.68 -6.46 -18.90
N ALA A 131 -9.25 -6.69 -20.08
CA ALA A 131 -8.48 -6.90 -21.30
C ALA A 131 -7.66 -5.67 -21.68
N LEU A 132 -8.21 -4.46 -21.47
CA LEU A 132 -7.52 -3.21 -21.75
C LEU A 132 -6.40 -2.92 -20.74
N VAL A 133 -6.65 -3.13 -19.44
CA VAL A 133 -5.62 -3.02 -18.39
C VAL A 133 -4.50 -4.05 -18.61
N ALA A 134 -4.86 -5.30 -18.93
CA ALA A 134 -3.88 -6.35 -19.21
C ALA A 134 -3.05 -6.07 -20.47
N GLN A 135 -3.62 -5.42 -21.50
CA GLN A 135 -2.85 -4.97 -22.67
C GLN A 135 -1.84 -3.87 -22.32
N ALA A 136 -2.18 -3.01 -21.35
CA ALA A 136 -1.27 -1.97 -20.85
C ALA A 136 -0.14 -2.53 -19.98
N ASP A 137 -0.38 -3.63 -19.25
CA ASP A 137 0.60 -4.24 -18.34
C ASP A 137 1.43 -5.38 -18.97
N GLY A 138 0.87 -6.13 -19.94
CA GLY A 138 1.49 -7.32 -20.55
C GLY A 138 2.61 -7.04 -21.56
N ARG A 139 2.81 -5.77 -21.94
CA ARG A 139 4.02 -5.31 -22.65
C ARG A 139 4.82 -4.48 -21.67
N GLY A 140 5.95 -4.99 -21.20
CA GLY A 140 6.89 -4.31 -20.31
C GLY A 140 7.52 -3.05 -20.92
N GLY A 141 6.70 -2.03 -21.19
CA GLY A 141 7.08 -0.89 -21.99
C GLY A 141 5.90 0.02 -22.18
N SER A 142 5.63 0.81 -21.13
CA SER A 142 5.08 2.16 -21.24
C SER A 142 3.67 2.23 -21.83
N CYS A 143 2.77 2.90 -21.11
CA CYS A 143 1.84 3.82 -21.78
C CYS A 143 2.68 4.91 -22.49
N ARG A 144 3.52 4.54 -23.48
CA ARG A 144 4.13 5.46 -24.42
C ARG A 144 3.06 5.64 -25.47
N VAL A 145 2.15 6.49 -25.08
CA VAL A 145 1.67 7.50 -26.00
C VAL A 145 2.87 7.97 -26.83
N HIS A 146 2.85 7.63 -28.11
CA HIS A 146 3.85 7.98 -29.11
C HIS A 146 3.25 9.00 -30.06
#